data_AF-A0A7C4EZ98-F1
#
_entry.id   AF-A0A7C4EZ98-F1
#
_cell.length_a   1.000
_cell.length_b   1.000
_cell.length_c   1.000
_cell.angle_alpha   90.00
_cell.angle_beta   90.00
_cell.angle_gamma   90.00
#
_symmetry.space_group_name_H-M   'P 1'
#
loop_
_entity.id
_entity.type
_entity.pdbx_description
1 polymer ?
#
loop_
_entity_poly.entity_id
_entity_poly.type
_entity_poly.pdbx_seq_one_letter_code
_entity_poly.pdbx_strand_id
1 'polypeptide(L)'
;ATHHGPTGLAVPVTFVEIGSGPEQWADRRAGEAAAHAIMKAVSPEVKCLNAVGLGGPHYAPRHTEITLETDVGVGHILPKYVSFDEGLVELAVRRTCGGAQLLVLDWKGLSEEQRKVAQRVAERLGIRAQRSREIIERKKL
;
A
#
# COMPACT_ATOMS: atom_id res chain seq x y z
N ALA A 1 -0.12 -7.54 0.44
CA ALA A 1 0.88 -6.87 1.30
C ALA A 1 2.23 -6.83 0.60
N THR A 2 3.18 -5.97 0.99
CA THR A 2 4.54 -6.04 0.44
C THR A 2 5.21 -7.33 0.89
N HIS A 3 5.68 -8.13 -0.07
CA HIS A 3 6.26 -9.45 0.18
C HIS A 3 7.11 -9.89 -1.02
N HIS A 4 8.00 -10.86 -0.78
CA HIS A 4 8.93 -11.43 -1.75
C HIS A 4 9.89 -10.41 -2.41
N GLY A 5 10.78 -10.91 -3.27
CA GLY A 5 11.72 -10.10 -4.04
C GLY A 5 11.23 -9.89 -5.48
N PRO A 6 12.04 -9.21 -6.32
CA PRO A 6 13.37 -8.65 -6.03
C PRO A 6 13.30 -7.31 -5.30
N THR A 7 14.27 -7.02 -4.42
CA THR A 7 14.33 -5.79 -3.63
C THR A 7 15.40 -4.79 -4.10
N GLY A 8 16.37 -5.24 -4.89
CA GLY A 8 17.50 -4.44 -5.37
C GLY A 8 17.23 -3.57 -6.60
N LEU A 9 15.98 -3.21 -6.86
CA LEU A 9 15.60 -2.44 -8.04
C LEU A 9 15.75 -0.92 -7.80
N ALA A 10 16.28 -0.22 -8.80
CA ALA A 10 16.43 1.23 -8.80
C ALA A 10 15.25 1.97 -9.43
N VAL A 11 14.41 1.26 -10.18
CA VAL A 11 13.22 1.81 -10.85
C VAL A 11 11.94 1.43 -10.08
N PRO A 12 10.89 2.27 -10.09
CA PRO A 12 9.59 1.90 -9.54
C PRO A 12 9.04 0.66 -10.23
N VAL A 13 8.59 -0.32 -9.44
CA VAL A 13 8.01 -1.58 -9.92
C VAL A 13 6.80 -1.95 -9.07
N THR A 14 5.80 -2.55 -9.71
CA THR A 14 4.68 -3.21 -9.05
C THR A 14 4.41 -4.56 -9.71
N PHE A 15 3.79 -5.47 -8.97
CA PHE A 15 3.34 -6.77 -9.48
C PHE A 15 1.84 -6.71 -9.76
N VAL A 16 1.43 -7.28 -10.89
CA VAL A 16 0.02 -7.50 -11.25
C VAL A 16 -0.15 -9.00 -11.46
N GLU A 17 -0.97 -9.63 -10.62
CA GLU A 17 -1.01 -11.09 -10.47
C GLU A 17 -2.42 -11.65 -10.70
N ILE A 18 -2.48 -12.90 -11.17
CA ILE A 18 -3.71 -13.69 -11.28
C ILE A 18 -3.53 -14.91 -10.38
N GLY A 19 -4.48 -15.14 -9.48
CA GLY A 19 -4.39 -16.21 -8.49
C GLY A 19 -5.71 -16.92 -8.22
N SER A 20 -5.71 -18.03 -7.50
CA SER A 20 -4.54 -18.56 -6.76
C SER A 20 -4.12 -19.97 -7.16
N GLY A 21 -4.64 -20.52 -8.26
CA GLY A 21 -4.22 -21.82 -8.77
C GLY A 21 -4.19 -21.92 -10.29
N PRO A 22 -3.77 -23.08 -10.83
CA PRO A 22 -3.60 -23.29 -12.27
C PRO A 22 -4.83 -22.97 -13.11
N GLU A 23 -6.03 -23.20 -12.56
CA GLU A 23 -7.28 -22.85 -13.24
C GLU A 23 -7.41 -21.34 -13.49
N GLN A 24 -7.10 -20.49 -12.50
CA GLN A 24 -7.15 -19.04 -12.66
C GLN A 24 -6.00 -18.54 -13.53
N TRP A 25 -4.81 -19.15 -13.41
CA TRP A 25 -3.67 -18.78 -14.25
C TRP A 25 -3.92 -19.01 -15.74
N ALA A 26 -4.71 -20.03 -16.08
CA ALA A 26 -5.11 -20.34 -17.45
C ALA A 26 -6.34 -19.54 -17.93
N ASP A 27 -7.00 -18.76 -17.07
CA ASP A 27 -8.19 -18.00 -17.44
C ASP A 27 -7.81 -16.80 -18.33
N ARG A 28 -8.20 -16.90 -19.61
CA ARG A 28 -7.97 -15.86 -20.62
C ARG A 28 -8.64 -14.52 -20.26
N ARG A 29 -9.81 -14.53 -19.63
CA ARG A 29 -10.52 -13.30 -19.23
C ARG A 29 -9.80 -12.60 -18.10
N ALA A 30 -9.24 -13.34 -17.14
CA ALA A 30 -8.40 -12.79 -16.09
C ALA A 30 -7.12 -12.17 -16.70
N GLY A 31 -6.50 -12.87 -17.67
CA GLY A 31 -5.38 -12.37 -18.45
C GLY A 31 -5.67 -11.06 -19.18
N GLU A 32 -6.79 -10.99 -19.89
CA GLU A 32 -7.25 -9.79 -20.59
C GLU A 32 -7.49 -8.61 -19.64
N ALA A 33 -8.15 -8.87 -18.49
CA ALA A 33 -8.39 -7.84 -17.48
C ALA A 33 -7.07 -7.28 -16.89
N ALA A 34 -6.12 -8.15 -16.56
CA ALA A 34 -4.80 -7.75 -16.07
C ALA A 34 -4.03 -6.94 -17.12
N ALA A 35 -4.04 -7.38 -18.38
CA ALA A 35 -3.39 -6.66 -19.48
C ALA A 35 -3.99 -5.26 -19.67
N HIS A 36 -5.31 -5.12 -19.66
CA HIS A 36 -5.97 -3.83 -19.74
C HIS A 36 -5.61 -2.91 -18.57
N ALA A 37 -5.56 -3.44 -17.34
CA ALA A 37 -5.15 -2.67 -16.17
C ALA A 37 -3.71 -2.17 -16.30
N ILE A 38 -2.77 -3.01 -16.76
CA ILE A 38 -1.37 -2.64 -17.02
C ILE A 38 -1.30 -1.52 -18.06
N MET A 39 -1.95 -1.68 -19.22
CA MET A 39 -1.93 -0.68 -20.29
C MET A 39 -2.51 0.66 -19.85
N LYS A 40 -3.54 0.64 -19.01
CA LYS A 40 -4.12 1.85 -18.43
C LYS A 40 -3.18 2.50 -17.40
N ALA A 41 -2.49 1.70 -16.59
CA ALA A 41 -1.59 2.19 -15.55
C ALA A 41 -0.32 2.86 -16.10
N VAL A 42 0.13 2.49 -17.30
CA VAL A 42 1.30 3.13 -17.97
C VAL A 42 0.96 4.41 -18.74
N SER A 43 -0.32 4.76 -18.86
CA SER A 43 -0.81 6.00 -19.49
C SER A 43 -0.70 7.20 -18.51
N PRO A 44 -0.78 8.48 -18.93
CA PRO A 44 -0.28 9.63 -18.14
C PRO A 44 -0.85 9.76 -16.72
N GLU A 45 -0.03 10.40 -15.86
CA GLU A 45 -0.02 10.32 -14.41
C GLU A 45 -1.40 10.39 -13.73
N VAL A 46 -1.73 9.31 -13.02
CA VAL A 46 -2.76 9.33 -11.96
C VAL A 46 -2.20 10.11 -10.78
N LYS A 47 -2.71 11.34 -10.58
CA LYS A 47 -2.40 12.12 -9.38
C LYS A 47 -3.08 11.47 -8.18
N CYS A 48 -2.29 11.07 -7.20
CA CYS A 48 -2.77 10.54 -5.93
C CYS A 48 -1.91 11.05 -4.76
N LEU A 49 -2.48 11.02 -3.57
CA LEU A 49 -1.74 11.21 -2.33
C LEU A 49 -1.01 9.91 -1.98
N ASN A 50 0.32 9.90 -2.17
CA ASN A 50 1.14 8.73 -1.91
C ASN A 50 1.16 8.35 -0.43
N ALA A 51 0.94 7.07 -0.13
CA ALA A 51 0.85 6.55 1.22
C ALA A 51 1.57 5.22 1.43
N VAL A 52 1.91 4.94 2.69
CA VAL A 52 2.29 3.61 3.17
C VAL A 52 1.16 3.03 4.00
N GLY A 53 0.77 1.79 3.72
CA GLY A 53 -0.23 1.05 4.47
C GLY A 53 0.38 0.30 5.65
N LEU A 54 -0.16 0.49 6.86
CA LEU A 54 0.26 -0.24 8.05
C LEU A 54 -0.92 -1.03 8.64
N GLY A 55 -0.69 -2.31 8.92
CA GLY A 55 -1.62 -3.21 9.57
C GLY A 55 -2.48 -4.04 8.63
N GLY A 56 -3.36 -4.83 9.24
CA GLY A 56 -4.33 -5.67 8.53
C GLY A 56 -3.76 -7.04 8.12
N PRO A 57 -4.59 -7.91 7.53
CA PRO A 57 -4.18 -9.22 7.02
C PRO A 57 -3.39 -9.10 5.69
N HIS A 58 -2.89 -10.23 5.20
CA HIS A 58 -2.08 -10.30 3.98
C HIS A 58 -2.71 -9.61 2.74
N TYR A 59 -4.01 -9.80 2.53
CA TYR A 59 -4.76 -9.22 1.41
C TYR A 59 -5.18 -7.74 1.62
N ALA A 60 -4.81 -7.13 2.74
CA ALA A 60 -4.91 -5.68 2.98
C ALA A 60 -6.25 -5.00 2.59
N PRO A 61 -7.43 -5.53 3.00
CA PRO A 61 -8.74 -5.09 2.50
C PRO A 61 -9.02 -3.60 2.72
N ARG A 62 -8.54 -3.01 3.82
CA ARG A 62 -8.71 -1.58 4.12
C ARG A 62 -7.86 -0.69 3.21
N HIS A 63 -6.68 -1.13 2.83
CA HIS A 63 -5.81 -0.40 1.91
C HIS A 63 -6.33 -0.50 0.47
N THR A 64 -6.89 -1.66 0.11
CA THR A 64 -7.62 -1.85 -1.16
C THR A 64 -8.81 -0.90 -1.26
N GLU A 65 -9.67 -0.86 -0.23
CA GLU A 65 -10.84 0.03 -0.16
C GLU A 65 -10.42 1.51 -0.34
N ILE A 66 -9.37 1.94 0.36
CA ILE A 66 -8.84 3.30 0.24
C ILE A 66 -8.35 3.61 -1.18
N THR A 67 -7.61 2.70 -1.79
CA THR A 67 -7.05 2.91 -3.14
C THR A 67 -8.14 2.98 -4.21
N LEU A 68 -9.26 2.27 -4.01
CA LEU A 68 -10.38 2.25 -4.96
C LEU A 68 -11.34 3.43 -4.77
N GLU A 69 -11.57 3.86 -3.54
CA GLU A 69 -12.65 4.79 -3.20
C GLU A 69 -12.20 6.22 -2.88
N THR A 70 -10.88 6.48 -2.88
CA THR A 70 -10.29 7.79 -2.55
C THR A 70 -9.19 8.18 -3.52
N ASP A 71 -8.59 9.34 -3.29
CA ASP A 71 -7.43 9.85 -4.03
C ASP A 71 -6.08 9.40 -3.45
N VAL A 72 -6.07 8.41 -2.54
CA VAL A 72 -4.86 7.90 -1.89
C VAL A 72 -4.28 6.73 -2.69
N GLY A 73 -3.00 6.84 -3.07
CA GLY A 73 -2.24 5.77 -3.69
C GLY A 73 -1.37 5.06 -2.67
N VAL A 74 -1.68 3.80 -2.34
CA VAL A 74 -0.88 3.02 -1.38
C VAL A 74 0.25 2.29 -2.08
N GLY A 75 1.49 2.61 -1.70
CA GLY A 75 2.70 1.91 -2.17
C GLY A 75 2.99 0.68 -1.32
N HIS A 76 3.94 0.80 -0.39
CA HIS A 76 4.26 -0.30 0.52
C HIS A 76 3.14 -0.58 1.52
N ILE A 77 2.94 -1.86 1.85
CA ILE A 77 1.98 -2.32 2.86
C ILE A 77 2.68 -3.27 3.83
N LEU A 78 2.74 -2.90 5.11
CA LEU A 78 3.30 -3.69 6.21
C LEU A 78 2.14 -4.30 7.01
N PRO A 79 1.83 -5.59 6.84
CA PRO A 79 0.68 -6.22 7.48
C PRO A 79 0.94 -6.53 8.96
N LYS A 80 -0.12 -6.85 9.72
CA LYS A 80 -0.05 -7.04 11.18
C LYS A 80 1.04 -8.00 11.65
N TYR A 81 1.20 -9.12 10.93
CA TYR A 81 2.09 -10.21 11.31
C TYR A 81 3.57 -9.90 11.06
N VAL A 82 3.89 -8.80 10.38
CA VAL A 82 5.27 -8.33 10.19
C VAL A 82 5.65 -7.46 11.38
N SER A 83 6.72 -7.84 12.08
CA SER A 83 7.37 -6.94 13.03
C SER A 83 8.09 -5.85 12.24
N PHE A 84 7.91 -4.58 12.62
CA PHE A 84 8.58 -3.46 12.00
C PHE A 84 8.97 -2.42 13.04
N ASP A 85 10.14 -1.81 12.82
CA ASP A 85 10.66 -0.71 13.60
C ASP A 85 10.54 0.62 12.81
N GLU A 86 11.04 1.70 13.40
CA GLU A 86 10.99 3.02 12.80
C GLU A 86 11.79 3.12 11.49
N GLY A 87 12.92 2.40 11.42
CA GLY A 87 13.79 2.37 10.25
C GLY A 87 13.10 1.70 9.06
N LEU A 88 12.38 0.60 9.28
CA LEU A 88 11.65 -0.09 8.23
C LEU A 88 10.46 0.74 7.71
N VAL A 89 9.72 1.42 8.59
CA VAL A 89 8.63 2.32 8.16
C VAL A 89 9.18 3.51 7.38
N GLU A 90 10.27 4.13 7.85
CA GLU A 90 10.93 5.22 7.11
C GLU A 90 11.44 4.75 5.74
N LEU A 91 12.02 3.55 5.66
CA LEU A 91 12.46 2.97 4.40
C LEU A 91 11.28 2.79 3.44
N ALA A 92 10.15 2.28 3.93
CA ALA A 92 8.93 2.13 3.14
C ALA A 92 8.39 3.48 2.63
N VAL A 93 8.45 4.53 3.46
CA VAL A 93 8.07 5.89 3.05
C VAL A 93 8.96 6.39 1.92
N ARG A 94 10.28 6.23 2.06
CA ARG A 94 11.26 6.68 1.06
C ARG A 94 11.24 5.85 -0.23
N ARG A 95 10.92 4.56 -0.14
CA ARG A 95 10.88 3.61 -1.28
C ARG A 95 9.53 3.56 -2.00
N THR A 96 8.51 4.22 -1.47
CA THR A 96 7.28 4.50 -2.23
C THR A 96 7.59 5.53 -3.32
N CYS A 97 7.14 5.29 -4.56
CA CYS A 97 7.44 6.16 -5.70
C CYS A 97 7.04 7.63 -5.42
N GLY A 98 7.98 8.56 -5.56
CA GLY A 98 7.77 9.98 -5.24
C GLY A 98 7.75 10.32 -3.74
N GLY A 99 7.98 9.34 -2.86
CA GLY A 99 7.89 9.48 -1.41
C GLY A 99 6.44 9.48 -0.91
N ALA A 100 6.19 8.83 0.23
CA ALA A 100 4.88 8.84 0.87
C ALA A 100 4.71 10.07 1.79
N GLN A 101 3.50 10.65 1.76
CA GLN A 101 3.11 11.81 2.58
C GLN A 101 2.08 11.43 3.67
N LEU A 102 1.67 10.16 3.70
CA LEU A 102 0.65 9.63 4.57
C LEU A 102 0.97 8.21 5.03
N LEU A 103 0.78 7.93 6.31
CA LEU A 103 0.67 6.58 6.86
C LEU A 103 -0.81 6.24 7.05
N VAL A 104 -1.28 5.22 6.32
CA VAL A 104 -2.65 4.70 6.41
C VAL A 104 -2.68 3.57 7.44
N LEU A 105 -3.31 3.83 8.58
CA LEU A 105 -3.34 2.91 9.71
C LEU A 105 -4.63 2.07 9.70
N ASP A 106 -4.53 0.79 9.39
CA ASP A 106 -5.58 -0.16 9.82
C ASP A 106 -5.46 -0.34 11.34
N TRP A 107 -6.14 0.54 12.07
CA TRP A 107 -5.98 0.68 13.52
C TRP A 107 -6.18 -0.65 14.26
N LYS A 108 -7.24 -1.40 13.94
CA LYS A 108 -7.52 -2.71 14.55
C LYS A 108 -6.57 -3.79 14.06
N GLY A 109 -6.02 -3.61 12.86
CA GLY A 109 -4.98 -4.44 12.26
C GLY A 109 -3.55 -4.17 12.75
N LEU A 110 -3.36 -3.33 13.77
CA LEU A 110 -2.05 -3.02 14.35
C LEU A 110 -1.99 -3.36 15.84
N SER A 111 -0.82 -3.79 16.32
CA SER A 111 -0.51 -3.85 17.75
C SER A 111 -0.32 -2.45 18.33
N GLU A 112 -0.31 -2.34 19.66
CA GLU A 112 -0.03 -1.06 20.32
C GLU A 112 1.37 -0.53 19.96
N GLU A 113 2.40 -1.38 19.98
CA GLU A 113 3.76 -0.96 19.65
C GLU A 113 3.87 -0.49 18.20
N GLN A 114 3.28 -1.23 17.26
CA GLN A 114 3.26 -0.83 15.85
C GLN A 114 2.58 0.53 15.63
N ARG A 115 1.54 0.86 16.39
CA ARG A 115 0.90 2.19 16.34
C ARG A 115 1.84 3.28 16.87
N LYS A 116 2.56 3.02 17.97
CA LYS A 116 3.54 3.96 18.52
C LYS A 116 4.69 4.21 17.54
N VAL A 117 5.25 3.15 16.94
CA VAL A 117 6.26 3.25 15.87
C VAL A 117 5.75 4.13 14.73
N ALA A 118 4.54 3.87 14.23
CA ALA A 118 3.95 4.66 13.14
C ALA A 118 3.82 6.16 13.50
N GLN A 119 3.37 6.47 14.71
CA GLN A 119 3.24 7.85 15.18
C GLN A 119 4.59 8.56 15.29
N ARG A 120 5.60 7.91 15.89
CA ARG A 120 6.96 8.47 16.02
C ARG A 120 7.58 8.76 14.66
N VAL A 121 7.43 7.85 13.69
CA VAL A 121 7.94 8.06 12.33
C VAL A 121 7.20 9.19 11.62
N ALA A 122 5.87 9.26 11.74
CA ALA A 122 5.08 10.32 11.13
C ALA A 122 5.48 11.70 11.66
N GLU A 123 5.64 11.84 12.98
CA GLU A 123 6.10 13.07 13.62
C GLU A 123 7.52 13.44 13.16
N ARG A 124 8.46 12.49 13.22
CA ARG A 124 9.86 12.69 12.83
C ARG A 124 10.02 13.11 11.37
N LEU A 125 9.20 12.58 10.47
CA LEU A 125 9.24 12.88 9.04
C LEU A 125 8.32 14.05 8.63
N GLY A 126 7.51 14.59 9.55
CA GLY A 126 6.55 15.64 9.25
C GLY A 126 5.43 15.22 8.28
N ILE A 127 5.05 13.94 8.29
CA ILE A 127 3.98 13.38 7.43
C ILE A 127 2.72 13.06 8.24
N ARG A 128 1.60 12.88 7.55
CA ARG A 128 0.32 12.54 8.20
C ARG A 128 0.29 11.07 8.61
N ALA A 129 -0.34 10.76 9.73
CA ALA A 129 -0.75 9.39 10.07
C ALA A 129 -2.26 9.40 10.39
N GLN A 130 -3.05 8.64 9.65
CA GLN A 130 -4.51 8.66 9.77
C GLN A 130 -5.09 7.25 9.80
N ARG A 131 -6.19 7.07 10.53
CA ARG A 131 -6.87 5.78 10.57
C ARG A 131 -7.62 5.55 9.27
N SER A 132 -7.57 4.33 8.74
CA SER A 132 -8.21 3.98 7.48
C SER A 132 -9.68 4.39 7.41
N ARG A 133 -10.42 4.17 8.51
CA ARG A 133 -11.83 4.57 8.64
C ARG A 133 -12.07 6.07 8.42
N GLU A 134 -11.22 6.93 8.97
CA GLU A 134 -11.36 8.39 8.88
C GLU A 134 -11.13 8.89 7.45
N ILE A 135 -10.23 8.22 6.72
CA ILE A 135 -9.95 8.50 5.31
C ILE A 135 -11.16 8.13 4.45
N ILE A 136 -11.68 6.91 4.63
CA ILE A 136 -12.83 6.39 3.88
C ILE A 136 -14.08 7.27 4.11
N GLU A 137 -14.34 7.70 5.34
CA GLU A 137 -15.49 8.55 5.67
C GLU A 137 -15.41 9.94 5.00
N ARG A 138 -14.20 10.47 4.76
CA ARG A 138 -13.99 11.80 4.14
C ARG A 138 -14.02 11.77 2.61
N LYS A 139 -13.77 10.62 1.97
CA LYS A 139 -13.70 10.40 0.51
C LYS A 139 -12.65 11.21 -0.29
N LYS A 140 -12.14 12.33 0.22
CA LYS A 140 -11.03 13.14 -0.35
C LYS A 140 -10.15 13.73 0.75
N LEU A 141 -8.82 13.80 0.53
CA LEU A 141 -7.80 14.22 1.50
C LEU A 141 -6.91 15.40 1.07
#